data_AF-A0A7V2F7D6-F1
#
_entry.id   AF-A0A7V2F7D6-F1
#
_cell.length_a   1.000
_cell.length_b   1.000
_cell.length_c   1.000
_cell.angle_alpha   90.00
_cell.angle_beta   90.00
_cell.angle_gamma   90.00
#
_symmetry.space_group_name_H-M   'P 1'
#
loop_
_entity.id
_entity.type
_entity.pdbx_description
1 polymer ?
#
loop_
_entity_poly.entity_id
_entity_poly.type
_entity_poly.pdbx_seq_one_letter_code
_entity_poly.pdbx_strand_id
1 'polypeptide(L)'
;MASVPIYCWPLQQQTEPPPIPAGLLPPEASSWLAAQREHPPTQPQAYLCSSVPGLVLVLPTHSTTQPLAAYVDLHALQPSDAFFRTLIHSLQAVVWEADARTFRFTYVSPQAEALLGYPLAQWLEPNFWVDHIHPDDRAQAVAFCRETSERGEDHDFTYRMLRADGRTVWVRDIVTVIPDAQGRPERLRGLLLNVTSEQETRQALEVAWQRYQDLVEHNPVATGVYHHGRVVFANAAMAHLFGAAQPEVLLGKSANELIHPHHLEAVLENLRRILERGEKISQTRGVIQRFDGSSAIVDFSGVPISWEGEPAVLFFMWDVSEQVRTAQRLAEREALYQAIFENAPEPMYVRRDRHYLLG
;
A
#
# COMPACT_ATOMS: atom_id res chain seq x y z
N MET A 1 -22.07 -36.39 25.70
CA MET A 1 -20.89 -35.64 25.22
C MET A 1 -21.16 -35.28 23.78
N ALA A 2 -21.49 -34.02 23.49
CA ALA A 2 -21.76 -33.57 22.14
C ALA A 2 -20.45 -32.99 21.59
N SER A 3 -19.91 -33.61 20.53
CA SER A 3 -18.77 -33.10 19.76
C SER A 3 -19.20 -31.89 18.95
N VAL A 4 -18.39 -30.83 18.90
CA VAL A 4 -18.61 -29.73 17.94
C VAL A 4 -18.49 -30.32 16.53
N PRO A 5 -19.54 -30.25 15.68
CA PRO A 5 -19.44 -30.76 14.33
C PRO A 5 -18.58 -29.79 13.51
N ILE A 6 -17.37 -30.24 13.18
CA ILE A 6 -16.43 -29.51 12.33
C ILE A 6 -16.47 -30.15 10.94
N TYR A 7 -16.67 -29.31 9.93
CA TYR A 7 -16.72 -29.72 8.55
C TYR A 7 -15.41 -29.29 7.90
N CYS A 8 -14.54 -30.26 7.58
CA CYS A 8 -13.25 -30.01 6.96
C CYS A 8 -13.26 -30.50 5.52
N TRP A 9 -12.68 -29.73 4.59
CA TRP A 9 -12.50 -30.15 3.21
C TRP A 9 -11.20 -29.59 2.62
N PRO A 10 -10.60 -30.28 1.62
CA PRO A 10 -9.44 -29.73 0.91
C PRO A 10 -9.86 -28.48 0.14
N LEU A 11 -9.13 -27.37 0.34
CA LEU A 11 -9.46 -26.07 -0.24
C LEU A 11 -9.55 -26.11 -1.79
N GLN A 12 -8.79 -26.99 -2.44
CA GLN A 12 -8.69 -27.08 -3.90
C GLN A 12 -9.60 -28.12 -4.56
N GLN A 13 -10.21 -29.07 -3.83
CA GLN A 13 -10.90 -30.22 -4.44
C GLN A 13 -12.41 -30.04 -4.67
N GLN A 14 -13.04 -28.99 -4.14
CA GLN A 14 -14.48 -28.79 -4.28
C GLN A 14 -14.81 -27.39 -4.80
N THR A 15 -15.70 -27.28 -5.78
CA THR A 15 -16.19 -26.00 -6.34
C THR A 15 -17.07 -25.25 -5.35
N GLU A 16 -17.80 -26.00 -4.52
CA GLU A 16 -18.67 -25.47 -3.45
C GLU A 16 -18.30 -26.12 -2.11
N PRO A 17 -18.34 -25.38 -0.99
CA PRO A 17 -18.11 -25.92 0.34
C PRO A 17 -19.20 -26.95 0.69
N PRO A 18 -18.87 -27.98 1.49
CA PRO A 18 -19.87 -28.95 1.93
C PRO A 18 -20.97 -28.26 2.76
N PRO A 19 -22.21 -28.78 2.73
CA PRO A 19 -23.31 -28.20 3.51
C PRO A 19 -22.97 -28.22 5.00
N ILE A 20 -23.07 -27.04 5.63
CA ILE A 20 -22.86 -26.80 7.06
C ILE A 20 -24.20 -26.98 7.81
N PRO A 21 -24.22 -27.10 9.15
CA PRO A 21 -25.45 -27.30 9.92
C PRO A 21 -26.51 -26.21 9.69
N ALA A 22 -26.05 -25.00 9.33
CA ALA A 22 -26.89 -23.85 9.01
C ALA A 22 -27.30 -23.75 7.52
N GLY A 23 -26.92 -24.71 6.66
CA GLY A 23 -27.21 -24.72 5.22
C GLY A 23 -25.97 -24.56 4.33
N LEU A 24 -26.00 -23.60 3.40
CA LEU A 24 -24.84 -23.22 2.58
C LEU A 24 -24.02 -22.14 3.27
N LEU A 25 -22.73 -22.05 2.96
CA LEU A 25 -21.94 -20.89 3.38
C LEU A 25 -22.54 -19.61 2.77
N PRO A 26 -22.57 -18.50 3.52
CA PRO A 26 -22.96 -17.20 2.99
C PRO A 26 -22.17 -16.84 1.72
N PRO A 27 -22.76 -16.07 0.78
CA PRO A 27 -22.08 -15.67 -0.47
C PRO A 27 -20.74 -14.96 -0.21
N GLU A 28 -20.70 -14.12 0.82
CA GLU A 28 -19.51 -13.40 1.29
C GLU A 28 -18.40 -14.33 1.80
N ALA A 29 -18.74 -15.33 2.63
CA ALA A 29 -17.80 -16.33 3.12
C ALA A 29 -17.31 -17.24 1.99
N SER A 30 -18.19 -17.56 1.05
CA SER A 30 -17.86 -18.33 -0.16
C SER A 30 -16.91 -17.57 -1.08
N SER A 31 -17.15 -16.27 -1.26
CA SER A 31 -16.27 -15.38 -2.05
C SER A 31 -14.91 -15.21 -1.38
N TRP A 32 -14.88 -15.01 -0.06
CA TRP A 32 -13.62 -14.96 0.69
C TRP A 32 -12.84 -16.28 0.58
N LEU A 33 -13.52 -17.42 0.72
CA LEU A 33 -12.90 -18.74 0.57
C LEU A 33 -12.34 -18.96 -0.84
N ALA A 34 -13.03 -18.46 -1.87
CA ALA A 34 -12.54 -18.48 -3.25
C ALA A 34 -11.25 -17.65 -3.41
N ALA A 35 -11.16 -16.48 -2.79
CA ALA A 35 -9.93 -15.68 -2.79
C ALA A 35 -8.74 -16.42 -2.14
N GLN A 36 -8.99 -17.15 -1.04
CA GLN A 36 -7.96 -17.98 -0.40
C GLN A 36 -7.54 -19.19 -1.26
N ARG A 37 -8.37 -19.64 -2.23
CA ARG A 37 -7.99 -20.69 -3.19
C ARG A 37 -7.02 -20.17 -4.24
N GLU A 38 -7.29 -18.99 -4.77
CA GLU A 38 -6.44 -18.34 -5.76
C GLU A 38 -5.08 -17.95 -5.15
N HIS A 39 -5.10 -17.48 -3.90
CA HIS A 39 -3.93 -17.07 -3.16
C HIS A 39 -3.88 -17.80 -1.80
N PRO A 40 -3.38 -19.05 -1.76
CA PRO A 40 -3.28 -19.82 -0.53
C PRO A 40 -2.49 -19.08 0.55
N PRO A 41 -3.08 -18.87 1.74
CA PRO A 41 -2.40 -18.11 2.78
C PRO A 41 -1.24 -18.90 3.37
N THR A 42 -0.15 -18.21 3.68
CA THR A 42 1.04 -18.80 4.33
C THR A 42 0.88 -18.95 5.85
N GLN A 43 -0.16 -18.35 6.41
CA GLN A 43 -0.56 -18.44 7.81
C GLN A 43 -2.05 -18.80 7.92
N PRO A 44 -2.50 -19.38 9.04
CA PRO A 44 -3.92 -19.58 9.31
C PRO A 44 -4.73 -18.30 9.12
N GLN A 45 -5.83 -18.38 8.37
CA GLN A 45 -6.74 -17.27 8.09
C GLN A 45 -8.16 -17.63 8.55
N ALA A 46 -8.91 -16.64 9.02
CA ALA A 46 -10.24 -16.84 9.58
C ALA A 46 -11.23 -15.80 9.04
N TYR A 47 -12.46 -16.25 8.76
CA TYR A 47 -13.56 -15.43 8.29
C TYR A 47 -14.82 -15.76 9.08
N LEU A 48 -15.41 -14.75 9.72
CA LEU A 48 -16.69 -14.90 10.39
C LEU A 48 -17.81 -14.73 9.36
N CYS A 49 -18.71 -15.69 9.32
CA CYS A 49 -19.93 -15.58 8.54
C CYS A 49 -20.87 -14.55 9.16
N SER A 50 -21.39 -13.59 8.37
CA SER A 50 -22.30 -12.56 8.91
C SER A 50 -23.74 -13.06 9.11
N SER A 51 -24.12 -14.10 8.37
CA SER A 51 -25.49 -14.61 8.29
C SER A 51 -25.68 -16.00 8.89
N VAL A 52 -24.58 -16.65 9.30
CA VAL A 52 -24.62 -17.91 10.06
C VAL A 52 -23.58 -17.86 11.19
N PRO A 53 -23.89 -18.43 12.36
CA PRO A 53 -23.03 -18.35 13.55
C PRO A 53 -21.86 -19.34 13.44
N GLY A 54 -20.89 -18.99 12.61
CA GLY A 54 -19.74 -19.85 12.37
C GLY A 54 -18.54 -19.16 11.76
N LEU A 55 -17.38 -19.76 12.02
CA LEU A 55 -16.08 -19.31 11.56
C LEU A 55 -15.61 -20.24 10.43
N VAL A 56 -15.36 -19.67 9.26
CA VAL A 56 -14.64 -20.35 8.18
C VAL A 56 -13.16 -20.12 8.37
N LEU A 57 -12.37 -21.17 8.28
CA LEU A 57 -10.94 -21.17 8.50
C LEU A 57 -10.23 -21.74 7.30
N VAL A 58 -9.08 -21.18 6.98
CA VAL A 58 -8.12 -21.76 6.03
C VAL A 58 -6.82 -21.99 6.77
N LEU A 59 -6.42 -23.25 6.88
CA LEU A 59 -5.22 -23.68 7.57
C LEU A 59 -4.17 -24.15 6.55
N PRO A 60 -3.00 -23.50 6.47
CA PRO A 60 -1.89 -24.02 5.69
C PRO A 60 -1.34 -25.30 6.32
N THR A 61 -1.08 -26.31 5.50
CA THR A 61 -0.51 -27.60 5.91
C THR A 61 0.99 -27.60 5.67
N HIS A 62 1.79 -27.99 6.67
CA HIS A 62 3.26 -28.01 6.59
C HIS A 62 3.85 -29.21 5.83
N SER A 63 3.02 -30.19 5.45
CA SER A 63 3.41 -31.29 4.55
C SER A 63 2.81 -31.05 3.16
N THR A 64 3.23 -31.82 2.16
CA THR A 64 2.81 -31.83 0.74
C THR A 64 1.29 -31.98 0.47
N THR A 65 0.45 -31.77 1.47
CA THR A 65 -1.00 -31.72 1.39
C THR A 65 -1.49 -30.30 1.10
N GLN A 66 -2.65 -30.20 0.46
CA GLN A 66 -3.30 -28.93 0.13
C GLN A 66 -3.83 -28.25 1.40
N PRO A 67 -3.90 -26.90 1.45
CA PRO A 67 -4.50 -26.18 2.56
C PRO A 67 -5.92 -26.68 2.85
N LEU A 68 -6.26 -26.73 4.13
CA LEU A 68 -7.54 -27.24 4.63
C LEU A 68 -8.48 -26.08 4.91
N ALA A 69 -9.71 -26.17 4.41
CA ALA A 69 -10.79 -25.31 4.82
C ALA A 69 -11.59 -26.00 5.94
N ALA A 70 -12.02 -25.24 6.94
CA ALA A 70 -12.88 -25.74 8.01
C ALA A 70 -13.99 -24.76 8.34
N TYR A 71 -15.20 -25.25 8.59
CA TYR A 71 -16.27 -24.47 9.22
C TYR A 71 -16.40 -24.89 10.69
N VAL A 72 -16.39 -23.92 11.58
CA VAL A 72 -16.57 -24.10 13.03
C VAL A 72 -17.84 -23.37 13.44
N ASP A 73 -18.84 -24.12 13.88
CA ASP A 73 -20.05 -23.56 14.49
C ASP A 73 -19.69 -22.97 15.86
N LEU A 74 -19.83 -21.65 16.00
CA LEU A 74 -19.44 -20.93 17.21
C LEU A 74 -20.43 -21.14 18.36
N HIS A 75 -21.69 -21.49 18.08
CA HIS A 75 -22.67 -21.78 19.12
C HIS A 75 -22.45 -23.15 19.78
N ALA A 76 -21.93 -24.11 19.02
CA ALA A 76 -21.67 -25.45 19.53
C ALA A 76 -20.40 -25.55 20.40
N LEU A 77 -19.54 -24.51 20.40
CA LEU A 77 -18.22 -24.54 21.03
C LEU A 77 -18.25 -24.93 22.52
N GLN A 78 -17.48 -25.96 22.86
CA GLN A 78 -17.15 -26.33 24.23
C GLN A 78 -15.62 -26.25 24.45
N PRO A 79 -15.14 -25.71 25.58
CA PRO A 79 -13.70 -25.58 25.89
C PRO A 79 -12.89 -26.90 25.97
N SER A 80 -13.57 -28.06 25.87
CA SER A 80 -12.98 -29.39 26.03
C SER A 80 -12.41 -30.01 24.75
N ASP A 81 -12.65 -29.43 23.56
CA ASP A 81 -12.26 -30.08 22.30
C ASP A 81 -10.78 -29.90 21.97
N ALA A 82 -10.05 -31.02 21.84
CA ALA A 82 -8.60 -31.04 21.62
C ALA A 82 -8.16 -30.37 20.30
N PHE A 83 -8.98 -30.45 19.25
CA PHE A 83 -8.70 -29.83 17.96
C PHE A 83 -8.96 -28.31 17.98
N PHE A 84 -10.00 -27.86 18.70
CA PHE A 84 -10.25 -26.43 18.94
C PHE A 84 -9.06 -25.78 19.64
N ARG A 85 -8.48 -26.46 20.65
CA ARG A 85 -7.24 -26.02 21.29
C ARG A 85 -6.11 -25.84 20.26
N THR A 86 -5.87 -26.81 19.39
CA THR A 86 -4.83 -26.73 18.35
C THR A 86 -5.06 -25.57 17.38
N LEU A 87 -6.30 -25.33 16.99
CA LEU A 87 -6.70 -24.31 16.03
C LEU A 87 -6.60 -22.89 16.60
N ILE A 88 -7.02 -22.70 17.86
CA ILE A 88 -6.79 -21.45 18.60
C ILE A 88 -5.29 -21.21 18.78
N HIS A 89 -4.53 -22.26 19.11
CA HIS A 89 -3.09 -22.17 19.27
C HIS A 89 -2.37 -21.76 17.97
N SER A 90 -2.82 -22.25 16.80
CA SER A 90 -2.22 -21.88 15.52
C SER A 90 -2.60 -20.47 15.05
N LEU A 91 -3.82 -20.01 15.34
CA LEU A 91 -4.29 -18.65 15.02
C LEU A 91 -3.78 -17.59 16.01
N GLN A 92 -3.15 -17.99 17.12
CA GLN A 92 -2.86 -17.12 18.26
C GLN A 92 -4.06 -16.28 18.72
N ALA A 93 -5.27 -16.77 18.44
CA ALA A 93 -6.52 -16.09 18.76
C ALA A 93 -6.77 -16.20 20.27
N VAL A 94 -7.32 -15.14 20.87
CA VAL A 94 -7.82 -15.20 22.24
C VAL A 94 -9.29 -15.55 22.18
N VAL A 95 -9.68 -16.67 22.77
CA VAL A 95 -11.09 -17.03 22.91
C VAL A 95 -11.59 -16.51 24.23
N TRP A 96 -12.75 -15.88 24.23
CA TRP A 96 -13.31 -15.28 25.43
C TRP A 96 -14.83 -15.48 25.51
N GLU A 97 -15.33 -15.45 26.74
CA GLU A 97 -16.75 -15.32 27.07
C GLU A 97 -16.90 -14.14 28.05
N ALA A 98 -17.95 -13.35 27.91
CA ALA A 98 -18.26 -12.24 28.79
C ALA A 98 -19.75 -12.16 29.10
N ASP A 99 -20.08 -11.48 30.20
CA ASP A 99 -21.45 -11.09 30.50
C ASP A 99 -21.89 -9.95 29.56
N ALA A 100 -23.05 -10.09 28.91
CA ALA A 100 -23.48 -9.15 27.87
C ALA A 100 -23.91 -7.76 28.40
N ARG A 101 -24.11 -7.60 29.72
CA ARG A 101 -24.54 -6.34 30.34
C ARG A 101 -23.36 -5.55 30.88
N THR A 102 -22.41 -6.25 31.47
CA THR A 102 -21.25 -5.68 32.17
C THR A 102 -19.97 -5.72 31.36
N PHE A 103 -19.92 -6.53 30.29
CA PHE A 103 -18.72 -6.86 29.50
C PHE A 103 -17.56 -7.43 30.33
N ARG A 104 -17.85 -7.91 31.53
CA ARG A 104 -16.87 -8.61 32.34
C ARG A 104 -16.61 -9.98 31.72
N PHE A 105 -15.35 -10.27 31.41
CA PHE A 105 -14.97 -11.60 30.95
C PHE A 105 -15.24 -12.65 32.03
N THR A 106 -15.98 -13.70 31.67
CA THR A 106 -16.22 -14.90 32.49
C THR A 106 -15.20 -15.99 32.18
N TYR A 107 -14.62 -15.95 30.98
CA TYR A 107 -13.55 -16.85 30.54
C TYR A 107 -12.67 -16.14 29.51
N VAL A 108 -11.36 -16.38 29.56
CA VAL A 108 -10.40 -15.96 28.54
C VAL A 108 -9.35 -17.05 28.37
N SER A 109 -8.96 -17.36 27.14
CA SER A 109 -7.96 -18.38 26.84
C SER A 109 -6.52 -17.89 27.15
N PRO A 110 -5.56 -18.80 27.44
CA PRO A 110 -4.18 -18.43 27.83
C PRO A 110 -3.42 -17.56 26.84
N GLN A 111 -3.79 -17.57 25.57
CA GLN A 111 -3.22 -16.72 24.52
C GLN A 111 -3.35 -15.23 24.83
N ALA A 112 -4.29 -14.85 25.70
CA ALA A 112 -4.51 -13.46 26.11
C ALA A 112 -3.30 -12.84 26.79
N GLU A 113 -2.56 -13.63 27.58
CA GLU A 113 -1.32 -13.17 28.20
C GLU A 113 -0.25 -12.88 27.14
N ALA A 114 -0.18 -13.67 26.06
CA ALA A 114 0.73 -13.40 24.96
C ALA A 114 0.32 -12.16 24.15
N LEU A 115 -0.99 -11.90 24.01
CA LEU A 115 -1.53 -10.76 23.29
C LEU A 115 -1.24 -9.43 24.00
N LEU A 116 -1.68 -9.30 25.27
CA LEU A 116 -1.59 -8.03 26.02
C LEU A 116 -0.60 -8.03 27.18
N GLY A 117 0.00 -9.15 27.56
CA GLY A 117 0.99 -9.22 28.63
C GLY A 117 0.42 -9.18 30.06
N TYR A 118 -0.90 -9.07 30.22
CA TYR A 118 -1.54 -9.11 31.53
C TYR A 118 -1.85 -10.55 31.96
N PRO A 119 -1.67 -10.89 33.25
CA PRO A 119 -2.07 -12.19 33.78
C PRO A 119 -3.57 -12.44 33.58
N LEU A 120 -3.97 -13.69 33.28
CA LEU A 120 -5.40 -14.04 33.08
C LEU A 120 -6.32 -13.62 34.23
N ALA A 121 -5.81 -13.60 35.47
CA ALA A 121 -6.59 -13.17 36.62
C ALA A 121 -7.09 -11.71 36.48
N GLN A 122 -6.28 -10.83 35.88
CA GLN A 122 -6.65 -9.44 35.63
C GLN A 122 -7.68 -9.32 34.52
N TRP A 123 -7.62 -10.18 33.50
CA TRP A 123 -8.62 -10.21 32.44
C TRP A 123 -10.04 -10.43 32.98
N LEU A 124 -10.20 -11.17 34.08
CA LEU A 124 -11.49 -11.47 34.70
C LEU A 124 -11.97 -10.40 35.68
N GLU A 125 -11.18 -9.35 35.90
CA GLU A 125 -11.57 -8.20 36.72
C GLU A 125 -12.66 -7.37 36.01
N PRO A 126 -13.55 -6.71 36.78
CA PRO A 126 -14.55 -5.82 36.19
C PRO A 126 -13.88 -4.74 35.32
N ASN A 127 -14.52 -4.42 34.19
CA ASN A 127 -14.07 -3.38 33.25
C ASN A 127 -12.70 -3.58 32.60
N PHE A 128 -12.04 -4.73 32.76
CA PHE A 128 -10.73 -4.98 32.16
C PHE A 128 -10.70 -4.59 30.68
N TRP A 129 -11.69 -5.04 29.89
CA TRP A 129 -11.81 -4.68 28.49
C TRP A 129 -11.81 -3.15 28.27
N VAL A 130 -12.74 -2.44 28.89
CA VAL A 130 -12.93 -0.99 28.74
C VAL A 130 -11.69 -0.20 29.14
N ASP A 131 -11.07 -0.57 30.25
CA ASP A 131 -9.93 0.16 30.82
C ASP A 131 -8.66 0.00 29.99
N HIS A 132 -8.55 -1.10 29.23
CA HIS A 132 -7.40 -1.42 28.39
C HIS A 132 -7.61 -1.10 26.90
N ILE A 133 -8.75 -0.55 26.49
CA ILE A 133 -8.87 0.07 25.15
C ILE A 133 -8.08 1.39 25.14
N HIS A 134 -7.39 1.64 24.04
CA HIS A 134 -6.68 2.89 23.78
C HIS A 134 -7.64 4.09 23.97
N PRO A 135 -7.22 5.17 24.62
CA PRO A 135 -8.11 6.28 25.00
C PRO A 135 -8.94 6.84 23.83
N ASP A 136 -8.31 7.02 22.66
CA ASP A 136 -8.97 7.53 21.46
C ASP A 136 -10.10 6.62 20.92
N ASP A 137 -9.97 5.30 21.10
CA ASP A 137 -10.90 4.33 20.52
C ASP A 137 -12.00 3.93 21.51
N ARG A 138 -11.75 4.13 22.81
CA ARG A 138 -12.56 3.61 23.93
C ARG A 138 -14.03 3.98 23.82
N ALA A 139 -14.32 5.26 23.62
CA ALA A 139 -15.70 5.73 23.62
C ALA A 139 -16.51 5.10 22.47
N GLN A 140 -15.92 5.06 21.27
CA GLN A 140 -16.57 4.53 20.07
C GLN A 140 -16.71 3.00 20.14
N ALA A 141 -15.65 2.28 20.52
CA ALA A 141 -15.65 0.82 20.61
C ALA A 141 -16.69 0.31 21.62
N VAL A 142 -16.76 0.95 22.81
CA VAL A 142 -17.72 0.58 23.86
C VAL A 142 -19.16 0.89 23.45
N ALA A 143 -19.41 2.05 22.84
CA ALA A 143 -20.75 2.40 22.35
C ALA A 143 -21.22 1.41 21.28
N PHE A 144 -20.38 1.13 20.27
CA PHE A 144 -20.69 0.21 19.19
C PHE A 144 -21.00 -1.21 19.68
N CYS A 145 -20.14 -1.77 20.54
CA CYS A 145 -20.35 -3.10 21.09
C CYS A 145 -21.63 -3.18 21.92
N ARG A 146 -21.91 -2.16 22.73
CA ARG A 146 -23.14 -2.09 23.55
C ARG A 146 -24.39 -2.02 22.70
N GLU A 147 -24.49 -1.05 21.80
CA GLU A 147 -25.68 -0.85 20.97
C GLU A 147 -25.98 -2.09 20.13
N THR A 148 -24.95 -2.72 19.56
CA THR A 148 -25.13 -3.89 18.69
C THR A 148 -25.45 -5.14 19.50
N SER A 149 -24.79 -5.34 20.65
CA SER A 149 -25.12 -6.43 21.58
C SER A 149 -26.55 -6.32 22.12
N GLU A 150 -27.01 -5.11 22.46
CA GLU A 150 -28.37 -4.87 22.97
C GLU A 150 -29.46 -5.19 21.93
N ARG A 151 -29.14 -5.04 20.63
CA ARG A 151 -30.01 -5.49 19.53
C ARG A 151 -29.99 -7.02 19.32
N GLY A 152 -29.10 -7.74 19.99
CA GLY A 152 -28.93 -9.19 19.81
C GLY A 152 -28.18 -9.55 18.53
N GLU A 153 -27.43 -8.60 17.95
CA GLU A 153 -26.73 -8.77 16.69
C GLU A 153 -25.27 -9.17 16.90
N ASP A 154 -24.82 -10.17 16.15
CA ASP A 154 -23.42 -10.51 16.02
C ASP A 154 -22.66 -9.37 15.33
N HIS A 155 -21.42 -9.13 15.73
CA HIS A 155 -20.65 -8.01 15.23
C HIS A 155 -19.15 -8.25 15.33
N ASP A 156 -18.40 -7.56 14.46
CA ASP A 156 -16.96 -7.48 14.57
C ASP A 156 -16.48 -6.04 14.38
N PHE A 157 -15.38 -5.69 15.04
CA PHE A 157 -14.82 -4.35 14.98
C PHE A 157 -13.33 -4.38 15.34
N THR A 158 -12.59 -3.41 14.84
CA THR A 158 -11.14 -3.31 15.06
C THR A 158 -10.82 -2.06 15.86
N TYR A 159 -10.01 -2.21 16.90
CA TYR A 159 -9.63 -1.13 17.81
C TYR A 159 -8.27 -1.41 18.42
N ARG A 160 -7.70 -0.39 19.07
CA ARG A 160 -6.42 -0.48 19.76
C ARG A 160 -6.62 -0.84 21.22
N MET A 161 -5.82 -1.78 21.72
CA MET A 161 -5.69 -2.08 23.14
C MET A 161 -4.28 -1.75 23.65
N LEU A 162 -4.20 -1.39 24.93
CA LEU A 162 -2.97 -1.12 25.65
C LEU A 162 -2.42 -2.42 26.23
N ARG A 163 -1.18 -2.75 25.86
CA ARG A 163 -0.41 -3.87 26.39
C ARG A 163 0.24 -3.48 27.73
N ALA A 164 0.56 -4.45 28.58
CA ALA A 164 1.15 -4.24 29.90
C ALA A 164 2.50 -3.52 29.88
N ASP A 165 3.21 -3.56 28.76
CA ASP A 165 4.47 -2.82 28.53
C ASP A 165 4.26 -1.39 27.98
N GLY A 166 3.00 -0.94 27.87
CA GLY A 166 2.63 0.38 27.36
C GLY A 166 2.53 0.47 25.84
N ARG A 167 2.83 -0.59 25.09
CA ARG A 167 2.65 -0.60 23.63
C ARG A 167 1.18 -0.71 23.27
N THR A 168 0.88 -0.30 22.05
CA THR A 168 -0.46 -0.46 21.46
C THR A 168 -0.49 -1.70 20.59
N VAL A 169 -1.57 -2.48 20.71
CA VAL A 169 -1.86 -3.64 19.87
C VAL A 169 -3.19 -3.39 19.17
N TRP A 170 -3.22 -3.55 17.85
CA TRP A 170 -4.48 -3.57 17.12
C TRP A 170 -5.12 -4.94 17.26
N VAL A 171 -6.37 -4.95 17.73
CA VAL A 171 -7.17 -6.17 17.84
C VAL A 171 -8.40 -6.05 16.95
N ARG A 172 -8.71 -7.13 16.25
CA ARG A 172 -10.03 -7.35 15.67
C ARG A 172 -10.81 -8.25 16.62
N ASP A 173 -11.92 -7.75 17.11
CA ASP A 173 -12.79 -8.45 18.02
C ASP A 173 -14.02 -8.93 17.27
N ILE A 174 -14.30 -10.23 17.41
CA ILE A 174 -15.41 -10.92 16.77
C ILE A 174 -16.34 -11.39 17.87
N VAL A 175 -17.58 -10.90 17.88
CA VAL A 175 -18.55 -11.07 18.96
C VAL A 175 -19.80 -11.76 18.44
N THR A 176 -20.17 -12.85 19.10
CA THR A 176 -21.45 -13.54 18.95
C THR A 176 -22.29 -13.32 20.20
N VAL A 177 -23.54 -12.91 20.02
CA VAL A 177 -24.48 -12.66 21.13
C VAL A 177 -25.27 -13.92 21.44
N ILE A 178 -25.23 -14.36 22.69
CA ILE A 178 -25.96 -15.53 23.18
C ILE A 178 -27.14 -15.06 24.04
N PRO A 179 -28.39 -15.25 23.58
CA PRO A 179 -29.57 -14.81 24.31
C PRO A 179 -29.98 -15.77 25.45
N ASP A 180 -30.70 -15.24 26.44
CA ASP A 180 -31.41 -15.98 27.48
C ASP A 180 -32.70 -16.64 26.93
N ALA A 181 -33.40 -17.39 27.79
CA ALA A 181 -34.67 -18.03 27.46
C ALA A 181 -35.80 -17.03 27.10
N GLN A 182 -35.62 -15.73 27.36
CA GLN A 182 -36.55 -14.66 27.00
C GLN A 182 -36.09 -13.88 25.75
N GLY A 183 -35.02 -14.34 25.07
CA GLY A 183 -34.49 -13.70 23.87
C GLY A 183 -33.63 -12.46 24.14
N ARG A 184 -33.26 -12.18 25.40
CA ARG A 184 -32.44 -11.02 25.76
C ARG A 184 -30.96 -11.41 25.78
N PRO A 185 -30.03 -10.52 25.38
CA PRO A 185 -28.60 -10.79 25.47
C PRO A 185 -28.19 -11.20 26.90
N GLU A 186 -27.61 -12.40 27.04
CA GLU A 186 -27.14 -12.95 28.31
C GLU A 186 -25.61 -12.99 28.35
N ARG A 187 -25.02 -13.57 27.31
CA ARG A 187 -23.58 -13.80 27.20
C ARG A 187 -23.07 -13.34 25.86
N LEU A 188 -21.82 -12.93 25.83
CA LEU A 188 -21.06 -12.67 24.61
C LEU A 188 -19.96 -13.71 24.51
N ARG A 189 -19.70 -14.20 23.31
CA ARG A 189 -18.60 -15.11 23.02
C ARG A 189 -17.85 -14.62 21.81
N GLY A 190 -16.55 -14.79 21.80
CA GLY A 190 -15.78 -14.20 20.72
C GLY A 190 -14.34 -14.60 20.62
N LEU A 191 -13.70 -13.97 19.64
CA LEU A 191 -12.29 -14.08 19.34
C LEU A 191 -11.67 -12.68 19.30
N LEU A 192 -10.54 -12.48 19.98
CA LEU A 192 -9.64 -11.35 19.71
C LEU A 192 -8.50 -11.85 18.84
N LEU A 193 -8.32 -11.20 17.69
CA LEU A 193 -7.25 -11.46 16.73
C LEU A 193 -6.28 -10.29 16.73
N ASN A 194 -4.97 -10.57 16.82
CA ASN A 194 -3.96 -9.53 16.67
C ASN A 194 -3.78 -9.17 15.19
N VAL A 195 -4.13 -7.93 14.83
CA VAL A 195 -4.01 -7.41 13.46
C VAL A 195 -2.94 -6.30 13.37
N THR A 196 -2.07 -6.18 14.38
CA THR A 196 -1.04 -5.13 14.45
C THR A 196 -0.11 -5.14 13.25
N SER A 197 0.42 -6.31 12.88
CA SER A 197 1.35 -6.43 11.74
C SER A 197 0.70 -5.99 10.42
N GLU A 198 -0.59 -6.28 10.23
CA GLU A 198 -1.32 -5.93 9.02
C GLU A 198 -1.54 -4.42 8.95
N GLN A 199 -1.92 -3.79 10.07
CA GLN A 199 -2.11 -2.35 10.16
C GLN A 199 -0.80 -1.58 10.00
N GLU A 200 0.28 -2.03 10.65
CA GLU A 200 1.61 -1.43 10.51
C GLU A 200 2.12 -1.52 9.08
N THR A 201 1.93 -2.66 8.41
CA THR A 201 2.32 -2.84 7.01
C THR A 201 1.52 -1.92 6.08
N ARG A 202 0.19 -1.83 6.29
CA ARG A 202 -0.68 -0.94 5.52
C ARG A 202 -0.28 0.53 5.70
N GLN A 203 -0.06 0.96 6.93
CA GLN A 203 0.35 2.33 7.22
C GLN A 203 1.74 2.64 6.65
N ALA A 204 2.68 1.70 6.75
CA ALA A 204 4.01 1.86 6.15
C ALA A 204 3.94 2.00 4.63
N LEU A 205 3.07 1.22 3.97
CA LEU A 205 2.83 1.32 2.53
C LEU A 205 2.23 2.67 2.16
N GLU A 206 1.23 3.14 2.90
CA GLU A 206 0.58 4.44 2.66
C GLU A 206 1.56 5.60 2.82
N VAL A 207 2.36 5.60 3.89
CA VAL A 207 3.40 6.62 4.11
C VAL A 207 4.47 6.56 3.01
N ALA A 208 4.89 5.36 2.59
CA ALA A 208 5.85 5.20 1.51
C ALA A 208 5.28 5.72 0.17
N TRP A 209 3.99 5.45 -0.09
CA TRP A 209 3.30 5.93 -1.28
C TRP A 209 3.18 7.45 -1.31
N GLN A 210 2.76 8.08 -0.21
CA GLN A 210 2.71 9.54 -0.10
C GLN A 210 4.09 10.18 -0.33
N ARG A 211 5.13 9.66 0.31
CA ARG A 211 6.51 10.13 0.08
C ARG A 211 6.95 9.99 -1.37
N TYR A 212 6.57 8.90 -2.03
CA TYR A 212 6.87 8.70 -3.45
C TYR A 212 6.14 9.72 -4.32
N GLN A 213 4.86 9.98 -4.08
CA GLN A 213 4.08 11.00 -4.78
C GLN A 213 4.71 12.39 -4.61
N ASP A 214 5.05 12.78 -3.38
CA ASP A 214 5.69 14.07 -3.11
C ASP A 214 7.02 14.23 -3.85
N LEU A 215 7.86 13.18 -3.84
CA LEU A 215 9.14 13.18 -4.55
C LEU A 215 8.98 13.30 -6.07
N VAL A 216 7.93 12.71 -6.63
CA VAL A 216 7.65 12.74 -8.07
C VAL A 216 7.06 14.08 -8.50
N GLU A 217 6.05 14.56 -7.77
CA GLU A 217 5.31 15.78 -8.11
C GLU A 217 6.17 17.04 -7.96
N HIS A 218 7.01 17.08 -6.92
CA HIS A 218 7.89 18.22 -6.67
C HIS A 218 9.28 18.08 -7.28
N ASN A 219 9.53 17.06 -8.10
CA ASN A 219 10.79 16.94 -8.82
C ASN A 219 10.90 18.04 -9.89
N PRO A 220 11.89 18.95 -9.79
CA PRO A 220 12.05 20.04 -10.76
C PRO A 220 12.55 19.56 -12.14
N VAL A 221 12.96 18.30 -12.25
CA VAL A 221 13.44 17.70 -13.50
C VAL A 221 12.25 17.11 -14.25
N ALA A 222 12.08 17.53 -15.51
CA ALA A 222 11.07 16.97 -16.39
C ALA A 222 11.34 15.48 -16.60
N THR A 223 10.46 14.64 -16.08
CA THR A 223 10.62 13.19 -16.03
C THR A 223 9.43 12.50 -16.67
N GLY A 224 9.69 11.48 -17.48
CA GLY A 224 8.64 10.66 -18.06
C GLY A 224 9.09 9.23 -18.33
N VAL A 225 8.11 8.35 -18.57
CA VAL A 225 8.34 6.97 -19.00
C VAL A 225 7.77 6.77 -20.40
N TYR A 226 8.60 6.23 -21.28
CA TYR A 226 8.23 5.87 -22.65
C TYR A 226 8.14 4.36 -22.78
N HIS A 227 6.96 3.86 -23.15
CA HIS A 227 6.66 2.45 -23.27
C HIS A 227 5.73 2.21 -24.48
N HIS A 228 6.00 1.16 -25.27
CA HIS A 228 5.25 0.84 -26.50
C HIS A 228 5.01 2.03 -27.45
N GLY A 229 6.04 2.85 -27.67
CA GLY A 229 5.97 3.96 -28.62
C GLY A 229 5.20 5.19 -28.13
N ARG A 230 4.88 5.26 -26.84
CA ARG A 230 4.14 6.36 -26.23
C ARG A 230 4.63 6.69 -24.83
N VAL A 231 4.35 7.90 -24.38
CA VAL A 231 4.54 8.30 -22.98
C VAL A 231 3.43 7.67 -22.13
N VAL A 232 3.81 6.93 -21.08
CA VAL A 232 2.87 6.29 -20.13
C VAL A 232 2.91 6.91 -18.75
N PHE A 233 3.89 7.79 -18.50
CA PHE A 233 4.00 8.57 -17.28
C PHE A 233 4.72 9.89 -17.59
N ALA A 234 4.29 10.98 -16.96
CA ALA A 234 4.93 12.28 -17.00
C ALA A 234 4.70 12.99 -15.66
N ASN A 235 5.71 13.69 -15.14
CA ASN A 235 5.56 14.52 -13.94
C ASN A 235 5.17 15.98 -14.28
N ALA A 236 4.90 16.78 -13.24
CA ALA A 236 4.53 18.19 -13.38
C ALA A 236 5.59 19.02 -14.13
N ALA A 237 6.87 18.80 -13.85
CA ALA A 237 7.96 19.50 -14.54
C ALA A 237 7.97 19.21 -16.05
N MET A 238 7.64 17.97 -16.47
CA MET A 238 7.50 17.65 -17.89
C MET A 238 6.30 18.36 -18.52
N ALA A 239 5.16 18.43 -17.83
CA ALA A 239 4.02 19.21 -18.29
C ALA A 239 4.39 20.68 -18.54
N HIS A 240 5.07 21.31 -17.56
CA HIS A 240 5.55 22.68 -17.68
C HIS A 240 6.54 22.86 -18.83
N LEU A 241 7.47 21.94 -19.02
CA LEU A 241 8.46 21.98 -20.10
C LEU A 241 7.80 22.01 -21.49
N PHE A 242 6.76 21.19 -21.69
CA PHE A 242 6.02 21.09 -22.95
C PHE A 242 4.90 22.14 -23.09
N GLY A 243 4.65 22.94 -22.07
CA GLY A 243 3.58 23.94 -22.06
C GLY A 243 2.17 23.35 -21.88
N ALA A 244 2.06 22.17 -21.26
CA ALA A 244 0.80 21.54 -20.92
C ALA A 244 0.26 22.04 -19.57
N ALA A 245 -1.07 22.11 -19.45
CA ALA A 245 -1.72 22.48 -18.19
C ALA A 245 -1.59 21.39 -17.11
N GLN A 246 -1.58 20.12 -17.52
CA GLN A 246 -1.46 18.96 -16.62
C GLN A 246 -0.65 17.84 -17.32
N PRO A 247 0.04 16.97 -16.57
CA PRO A 247 0.85 15.88 -17.14
C PRO A 247 0.07 14.88 -17.99
N GLU A 248 -1.23 14.72 -17.72
CA GLU A 248 -2.12 13.78 -18.41
C GLU A 248 -2.22 14.07 -19.92
N VAL A 249 -2.01 15.33 -20.33
CA VAL A 249 -1.99 15.74 -21.73
C VAL A 249 -0.85 15.08 -22.52
N LEU A 250 0.24 14.73 -21.84
CA LEU A 250 1.39 14.06 -22.43
C LEU A 250 1.19 12.55 -22.54
N LEU A 251 0.25 11.95 -21.80
CA LEU A 251 0.03 10.52 -21.82
C LEU A 251 -0.51 10.06 -23.18
N GLY A 252 0.03 8.96 -23.69
CA GLY A 252 -0.29 8.43 -25.01
C GLY A 252 0.46 9.11 -26.17
N LYS A 253 1.15 10.23 -25.94
CA LYS A 253 1.90 10.94 -26.97
C LYS A 253 3.12 10.16 -27.43
N SER A 254 3.33 10.13 -28.74
CA SER A 254 4.49 9.49 -29.38
C SER A 254 5.68 10.44 -29.50
N ALA A 255 6.87 9.89 -29.74
CA ALA A 255 8.06 10.71 -30.01
C ALA A 255 7.87 11.66 -31.22
N ASN A 256 7.10 11.25 -32.23
CA ASN A 256 6.82 12.06 -33.42
C ASN A 256 6.03 13.34 -33.12
N GLU A 257 5.25 13.35 -32.04
CA GLU A 257 4.44 14.52 -31.63
C GLU A 257 5.22 15.47 -30.71
N LEU A 258 6.22 14.96 -29.98
CA LEU A 258 6.92 15.71 -28.93
C LEU A 258 8.32 16.19 -29.36
N ILE A 259 8.91 15.54 -30.37
CA ILE A 259 10.27 15.84 -30.83
C ILE A 259 10.21 16.63 -32.13
N HIS A 260 11.06 17.64 -32.25
CA HIS A 260 11.15 18.42 -33.49
C HIS A 260 11.52 17.51 -34.68
N PRO A 261 10.89 17.64 -35.87
CA PRO A 261 11.05 16.70 -36.98
C PRO A 261 12.51 16.45 -37.41
N HIS A 262 13.34 17.51 -37.39
CA HIS A 262 14.76 17.41 -37.75
C HIS A 262 15.61 16.62 -36.74
N HIS A 263 15.09 16.35 -35.54
CA HIS A 263 15.78 15.61 -34.48
C HIS A 263 15.15 14.24 -34.19
N LEU A 264 14.03 13.91 -34.85
CA LEU A 264 13.25 12.71 -34.57
C LEU A 264 14.05 11.42 -34.82
N GLU A 265 14.76 11.33 -35.94
CA GLU A 265 15.53 10.14 -36.30
C GLU A 265 16.62 9.80 -35.26
N ALA A 266 17.34 10.82 -34.79
CA ALA A 266 18.35 10.66 -33.75
C ALA A 266 17.74 10.20 -32.41
N VAL A 267 16.55 10.68 -32.06
CA VAL A 267 15.84 10.25 -30.84
C VAL A 267 15.33 8.82 -30.98
N LEU A 268 14.77 8.44 -32.13
CA LEU A 268 14.32 7.07 -32.38
C LEU A 268 15.48 6.07 -32.30
N GLU A 269 16.66 6.43 -32.80
CA GLU A 269 17.86 5.59 -32.66
C GLU A 269 18.30 5.46 -31.21
N ASN A 270 18.29 6.54 -30.43
CA ASN A 270 18.57 6.48 -29.00
C ASN A 270 17.56 5.60 -28.25
N LEU A 271 16.27 5.68 -28.58
CA LEU A 271 15.24 4.82 -27.99
C LEU A 271 15.48 3.35 -28.32
N ARG A 272 15.85 3.00 -29.56
CA ARG A 272 16.22 1.62 -29.92
C ARG A 272 17.41 1.13 -29.12
N ARG A 273 18.48 1.93 -29.01
CA ARG A 273 19.67 1.58 -28.21
C ARG A 273 19.32 1.30 -26.75
N ILE A 274 18.44 2.10 -26.15
CA ILE A 274 18.03 1.89 -24.75
C ILE A 274 17.17 0.62 -24.63
N LEU A 275 16.14 0.47 -25.48
CA LEU A 275 15.16 -0.61 -25.38
C LEU A 275 15.74 -1.99 -25.78
N GLU A 276 16.51 -2.05 -26.86
CA GLU A 276 17.01 -3.30 -27.42
C GLU A 276 18.34 -3.73 -26.82
N ARG A 277 19.23 -2.77 -26.50
CA ARG A 277 20.59 -3.05 -26.02
C ARG A 277 20.79 -2.76 -24.54
N GLY A 278 19.80 -2.17 -23.86
CA GLY A 278 19.91 -1.77 -22.46
C GLY A 278 20.95 -0.66 -22.24
N GLU A 279 21.29 0.10 -23.28
CA GLU A 279 22.28 1.17 -23.17
C GLU A 279 21.72 2.35 -22.37
N LYS A 280 22.58 3.01 -21.60
CA LYS A 280 22.24 4.27 -20.92
C LYS A 280 22.69 5.42 -21.79
N ILE A 281 21.80 6.37 -22.03
CA ILE A 281 22.09 7.63 -22.73
C ILE A 281 22.18 8.73 -21.67
N SER A 282 23.30 9.45 -21.64
CA SER A 282 23.54 10.53 -20.68
C SER A 282 23.83 11.83 -21.41
N GLN A 283 23.11 12.89 -21.04
CA GLN A 283 23.39 14.28 -21.43
C GLN A 283 23.50 14.50 -22.95
N THR A 284 22.58 13.92 -23.72
CA THR A 284 22.49 14.19 -25.16
C THR A 284 21.63 15.43 -25.38
N ARG A 285 22.14 16.40 -26.15
CA ARG A 285 21.36 17.59 -26.50
C ARG A 285 20.32 17.27 -27.57
N GLY A 286 19.09 17.71 -27.35
CA GLY A 286 17.98 17.57 -28.27
C GLY A 286 17.15 18.85 -28.37
N VAL A 287 16.25 18.88 -29.35
CA VAL A 287 15.26 19.96 -29.50
C VAL A 287 13.88 19.33 -29.45
N ILE A 288 13.08 19.78 -28.49
CA ILE A 288 11.67 19.38 -28.35
C ILE A 288 10.76 20.43 -28.94
N GLN A 289 9.53 20.02 -29.25
CA GLN A 289 8.46 20.91 -29.69
C GLN A 289 7.41 21.02 -28.58
N ARG A 290 7.14 22.26 -28.14
CA ARG A 290 6.09 22.57 -27.17
C ARG A 290 4.72 22.62 -27.86
N PHE A 291 3.65 22.51 -27.07
CA PHE A 291 2.28 22.54 -27.60
C PHE A 291 1.87 23.89 -28.20
N ASP A 292 2.51 24.99 -27.81
CA ASP A 292 2.33 26.31 -28.40
C ASP A 292 3.05 26.50 -29.75
N GLY A 293 3.75 25.46 -30.22
CA GLY A 293 4.53 25.46 -31.46
C GLY A 293 5.97 26.01 -31.31
N SER A 294 6.34 26.52 -30.14
CA SER A 294 7.72 26.92 -29.86
C SER A 294 8.63 25.71 -29.65
N SER A 295 9.94 25.91 -29.81
CA SER A 295 10.95 24.87 -29.55
C SER A 295 11.74 25.17 -28.27
N ALA A 296 12.19 24.10 -27.59
CA ALA A 296 13.10 24.18 -26.46
C ALA A 296 14.35 23.33 -26.73
N ILE A 297 15.51 23.82 -26.30
CA ILE A 297 16.75 23.04 -26.30
C ILE A 297 16.81 22.33 -24.95
N VAL A 298 16.90 21.01 -24.99
CA VAL A 298 16.96 20.19 -23.77
C VAL A 298 18.20 19.32 -23.75
N ASP A 299 18.77 19.13 -22.57
CA ASP A 299 19.70 18.04 -22.33
C ASP A 299 18.88 16.83 -21.85
N PHE A 300 19.01 15.72 -22.56
CA PHE A 300 18.24 14.49 -22.37
C PHE A 300 19.12 13.38 -21.81
N SER A 301 18.58 12.65 -20.83
CA SER A 301 19.14 11.40 -20.34
C SER A 301 18.06 10.33 -20.32
N GLY A 302 18.41 9.10 -20.70
CA GLY A 302 17.49 7.97 -20.76
C GLY A 302 18.15 6.71 -20.22
N VAL A 303 17.42 5.97 -19.39
CA VAL A 303 17.86 4.70 -18.82
C VAL A 303 16.79 3.61 -19.05
N PRO A 304 17.20 2.36 -19.29
CA PRO A 304 16.26 1.26 -19.40
C PRO A 304 15.69 0.93 -18.02
N ILE A 305 14.38 0.73 -17.97
CA ILE A 305 13.65 0.26 -16.79
C ILE A 305 12.71 -0.88 -17.18
N SER A 306 12.22 -1.62 -16.19
CA SER A 306 11.07 -2.51 -16.38
C SER A 306 9.80 -1.76 -15.96
N TRP A 307 8.79 -1.75 -16.84
CA TRP A 307 7.47 -1.19 -16.58
C TRP A 307 6.44 -2.27 -16.85
N GLU A 308 5.66 -2.67 -15.83
CA GLU A 308 4.68 -3.77 -15.93
C GLU A 308 5.29 -5.09 -16.45
N GLY A 309 6.57 -5.34 -16.13
CA GLY A 309 7.30 -6.53 -16.57
C GLY A 309 7.94 -6.42 -17.95
N GLU A 310 7.66 -5.36 -18.70
CA GLU A 310 8.15 -5.15 -20.07
C GLU A 310 9.24 -4.05 -20.12
N PRO A 311 10.13 -4.04 -21.14
CA PRO A 311 11.14 -3.02 -21.30
C PRO A 311 10.54 -1.64 -21.61
N ALA A 312 10.95 -0.63 -20.82
CA ALA A 312 10.57 0.77 -21.01
C ALA A 312 11.77 1.71 -20.81
N VAL A 313 11.60 2.98 -21.20
CA VAL A 313 12.62 4.01 -21.03
C VAL A 313 12.15 5.01 -19.99
N LEU A 314 12.91 5.15 -18.90
CA LEU A 314 12.80 6.31 -18.00
C LEU A 314 13.69 7.41 -18.55
N PHE A 315 13.11 8.57 -18.82
CA PHE A 315 13.85 9.70 -19.36
C PHE A 315 13.68 10.97 -18.54
N PHE A 316 14.72 11.79 -18.59
CA PHE A 316 14.83 13.07 -17.91
C PHE A 316 15.24 14.13 -18.93
N MET A 317 14.65 15.32 -18.82
CA MET A 317 14.96 16.47 -19.66
C MET A 317 15.24 17.70 -18.79
N TRP A 318 16.32 18.40 -19.11
CA TRP A 318 16.62 19.72 -18.56
C TRP A 318 16.49 20.77 -19.66
N ASP A 319 15.67 21.81 -19.43
CA ASP A 319 15.65 22.96 -20.34
C ASP A 319 16.95 23.74 -20.20
N VAL A 320 17.76 23.72 -21.25
CA VAL A 320 19.04 24.45 -21.33
C VAL A 320 18.95 25.64 -22.29
N SER A 321 17.75 26.02 -22.71
CA SER A 321 17.53 27.10 -23.67
C SER A 321 18.13 28.43 -23.19
N GLU A 322 17.93 28.78 -21.90
CA GLU A 322 18.47 30.01 -21.33
C GLU A 322 20.00 29.99 -21.25
N GLN A 323 20.56 28.85 -20.85
CA GLN A 323 22.01 28.65 -20.76
C GLN A 323 22.67 28.79 -22.13
N VAL A 324 22.09 28.14 -23.16
CA VAL A 324 22.59 28.23 -24.54
C VAL A 324 22.48 29.66 -25.07
N ARG A 325 21.34 30.34 -24.89
CA ARG A 325 21.16 31.74 -25.32
C ARG A 325 22.12 32.70 -24.63
N THR A 326 22.46 32.42 -23.37
CA THR A 326 23.41 33.25 -22.60
C THR A 326 24.84 33.02 -23.05
N ALA A 327 25.23 31.77 -23.29
CA ALA A 327 26.53 31.42 -23.86
C ALA A 327 26.73 32.02 -25.27
N GLN A 328 25.71 31.95 -26.12
CA GLN A 328 25.74 32.54 -27.47
C GLN A 328 25.90 34.06 -27.42
N ARG A 329 25.11 34.75 -26.59
CA ARG A 329 25.22 36.21 -26.42
C ARG A 329 26.59 36.65 -25.91
N LEU A 330 27.21 35.84 -25.04
CA LEU A 330 28.56 36.10 -24.57
C LEU A 330 29.59 35.94 -25.70
N ALA A 331 29.51 34.83 -26.45
CA ALA A 331 30.41 34.54 -27.55
C ALA A 331 30.31 35.59 -28.69
N GLU A 332 29.10 36.03 -29.03
CA GLU A 332 28.89 37.09 -30.02
C GLU A 332 29.48 38.43 -29.56
N ARG A 333 29.33 38.77 -28.28
CA ARG A 333 29.95 39.97 -27.69
C ARG A 333 31.46 39.89 -27.70
N GLU A 334 32.04 38.75 -27.31
CA GLU A 334 33.48 38.53 -27.33
C GLU A 334 34.04 38.63 -28.75
N ALA A 335 33.41 37.97 -29.72
CA ALA A 335 33.80 38.04 -31.13
C ALA A 335 33.71 39.46 -31.69
N LEU A 336 32.66 40.21 -31.33
CA LEU A 336 32.52 41.61 -31.71
C LEU A 336 33.64 42.47 -31.11
N TYR A 337 33.94 42.31 -29.81
CA TYR A 337 35.04 43.04 -29.17
C TYR A 337 36.39 42.71 -29.81
N GLN A 338 36.64 41.43 -30.12
CA GLN A 338 37.86 41.00 -30.79
C GLN A 338 37.97 41.58 -32.19
N ALA A 339 36.89 41.54 -32.99
CA ALA A 339 36.88 42.12 -34.33
C ALA A 339 37.10 43.64 -34.33
N ILE A 340 36.51 44.36 -33.36
CA ILE A 340 36.77 45.81 -33.16
C ILE A 340 38.22 46.04 -32.78
N PHE A 341 38.81 45.19 -31.93
CA PHE A 341 40.20 45.32 -31.50
C PHE A 341 41.20 45.07 -32.63
N GLU A 342 41.01 44.03 -33.42
CA GLU A 342 41.91 43.64 -34.50
C GLU A 342 41.83 44.56 -35.73
N ASN A 343 40.67 45.15 -36.00
CA ASN A 343 40.46 46.02 -37.17
C ASN A 343 40.47 47.51 -36.83
N ALA A 344 40.89 47.89 -35.62
CA ALA A 344 40.97 49.30 -35.25
C ALA A 344 42.09 50.01 -36.06
N PRO A 345 41.78 51.15 -36.73
CA PRO A 345 42.76 51.90 -37.51
C PRO A 345 43.83 52.58 -36.65
N GLU A 346 43.61 52.71 -35.33
CA GLU A 346 44.55 53.27 -34.36
C GLU A 346 44.80 52.29 -33.20
N PRO A 347 45.99 52.32 -32.56
CA PRO A 347 46.30 51.44 -31.43
C PRO A 347 45.34 51.66 -30.26
N MET A 348 44.61 50.62 -29.86
CA MET A 348 43.75 50.65 -28.67
C MET A 348 44.47 50.04 -27.47
N TYR A 349 44.44 50.75 -26.33
CA TYR A 349 44.95 50.26 -25.06
C TYR A 349 43.82 50.20 -24.03
N VAL A 350 43.62 49.03 -23.43
CA VAL A 350 42.71 48.87 -22.30
C VAL A 350 43.46 49.24 -21.02
N ARG A 351 43.20 50.43 -20.49
CA ARG A 351 43.75 50.83 -19.18
C ARG A 351 42.91 50.20 -18.07
N ARG A 352 43.46 49.19 -17.40
CA ARG A 352 42.86 48.61 -16.19
C ARG A 352 43.23 49.50 -15.01
N ASP A 353 42.27 50.24 -14.44
CA ASP A 353 42.52 51.04 -13.23
C ASP A 353 42.69 50.12 -12.01
N ARG A 354 43.97 49.81 -11.74
CA ARG A 354 44.65 49.39 -10.50
C ARG A 354 43.85 48.57 -9.47
N HIS A 355 44.30 47.33 -9.22
CA HIS A 355 44.72 46.90 -7.89
C HIS A 355 45.99 46.05 -8.03
N TYR A 356 47.04 46.44 -7.30
CA TYR A 356 48.27 45.68 -7.14
C TYR A 356 48.02 44.53 -6.15
N LEU A 357 48.48 43.33 -6.48
CA LEU A 357 48.90 42.35 -5.47
C LEU A 357 50.43 42.39 -5.44
N LEU A 358 50.95 43.02 -4.39
CA LEU A 358 52.32 42.82 -3.91
C LEU A 358 52.32 41.53 -3.09
N GLY A 359 53.23 40.62 -3.43
CA GLY A 359 53.45 39.32 -2.80
C GLY A 359 54.19 38.41 -3.76
#